data_AF-A0A7C2WJP9-F1
#
_entry.id   AF-A0A7C2WJP9-F1
#
_cell.length_a   1.000
_cell.length_b   1.000
_cell.length_c   1.000
_cell.angle_alpha   90.00
_cell.angle_beta   90.00
_cell.angle_gamma   90.00
#
_symmetry.space_group_name_H-M   'P 1'
#
loop_
_entity.id
_entity.type
_entity.pdbx_description
1 polymer ?
#
loop_
_entity_poly.entity_id
_entity_poly.type
_entity_poly.pdbx_seq_one_letter_code
_entity_poly.pdbx_strand_id
1 'polypeptide(L)'
;MTSGTPVARGLVFILQTGEIVVDWGEGRVQDILTGDFFEFKETDYGGAVTDSDLERLKDLGRVVSYTNRLVYLRPLPEPPRPTIE
;
A
#
# COMPACT_ATOMS: atom_id res chain seq x y z
N MET A 1 -19.34 8.95 -1.08
CA MET A 1 -18.75 7.86 -0.27
C MET A 1 -17.25 8.04 -0.35
N THR A 2 -16.55 8.16 0.77
CA THR A 2 -15.09 8.31 0.78
C THR A 2 -14.49 6.96 0.40
N SER A 3 -14.34 6.72 -0.89
CA SER A 3 -13.88 5.43 -1.42
C SER A 3 -12.40 5.26 -1.07
N GLY A 4 -12.07 4.32 -0.18
CA GLY A 4 -10.70 3.95 0.16
C GLY A 4 -10.42 3.92 1.67
N THR A 5 -9.50 3.05 2.08
CA THR A 5 -9.02 2.95 3.46
C THR A 5 -7.95 4.03 3.68
N PRO A 6 -8.17 4.99 4.61
CA PRO A 6 -7.17 6.01 4.89
C PRO A 6 -6.02 5.42 5.69
N VAL A 7 -4.79 5.68 5.27
CA VAL A 7 -3.57 5.32 6.00
C VAL A 7 -2.66 6.52 6.13
N ALA A 8 -1.94 6.62 7.26
CA ALA A 8 -0.97 7.68 7.46
C ALA A 8 0.16 7.53 6.42
N ARG A 9 0.48 8.62 5.72
CA ARG A 9 1.52 8.61 4.68
C ARG A 9 2.88 8.18 5.23
N GLY A 10 3.18 8.48 6.49
CA GLY A 10 4.42 8.03 7.15
C GLY A 10 4.53 6.51 7.32
N LEU A 11 3.43 5.77 7.16
CA LEU A 11 3.41 4.30 7.16
C LEU A 11 3.55 3.72 5.75
N VAL A 12 3.62 4.56 4.71
CA VAL A 12 3.80 4.14 3.32
C VAL A 12 5.22 4.46 2.89
N PHE A 13 5.97 3.45 2.48
CA PHE A 13 7.37 3.61 2.08
C PHE A 13 7.78 2.61 1.01
N ILE A 14 8.99 2.81 0.51
CA ILE A 14 9.60 2.02 -0.55
C ILE A 14 10.65 1.11 0.08
N LEU A 15 10.66 -0.17 -0.31
CA LEU A 15 11.70 -1.11 0.07
C LEU A 15 12.96 -0.93 -0.80
N GLN A 16 14.10 -1.43 -0.36
CA GLN A 16 15.34 -1.44 -1.17
C GLN A 16 15.16 -2.12 -2.53
N THR A 17 14.24 -3.08 -2.60
CA THR A 17 13.85 -3.83 -3.79
C THR A 17 12.89 -3.07 -4.72
N GLY A 18 12.33 -1.94 -4.26
CA GLY A 18 11.54 -1.00 -5.05
C GLY A 18 10.02 -1.14 -4.90
N GLU A 19 9.54 -2.13 -4.15
CA GLU A 19 8.13 -2.29 -3.82
C GLU A 19 7.66 -1.17 -2.90
N ILE A 20 6.44 -0.69 -3.13
CA ILE A 20 5.79 0.30 -2.27
C ILE A 20 4.85 -0.45 -1.33
N VAL A 21 5.11 -0.32 -0.04
CA VAL A 21 4.42 -1.06 1.01
C VAL A 21 3.72 -0.14 1.99
N VAL A 22 2.79 -0.70 2.75
CA VAL A 22 2.24 -0.08 3.96
C VAL A 22 2.61 -0.89 5.19
N ASP A 23 3.03 -0.21 6.25
CA ASP A 23 3.37 -0.80 7.55
C ASP A 23 2.15 -0.85 8.47
N TRP A 24 1.87 -2.05 8.96
CA TRP A 24 0.78 -2.36 9.88
C TRP A 24 1.24 -2.48 11.34
N GLY A 25 2.53 -2.30 11.60
CA GLY A 25 3.17 -2.52 12.89
C GLY A 25 3.70 -3.95 13.04
N GLU A 26 4.40 -4.18 14.15
CA GLU A 26 4.92 -5.51 14.53
C GLU A 26 5.84 -6.16 13.48
N GLY A 27 6.52 -5.34 12.66
CA GLY A 27 7.39 -5.83 11.60
C GLY A 27 6.63 -6.49 10.45
N ARG A 28 5.36 -6.12 10.22
CA ARG A 28 4.56 -6.64 9.13
C ARG A 28 4.19 -5.53 8.16
N VAL A 29 4.54 -5.73 6.90
CA VAL A 29 4.17 -4.84 5.80
C VAL A 29 3.29 -5.55 4.79
N GLN A 30 2.61 -4.77 3.97
CA GLN A 30 1.81 -5.25 2.84
C GLN A 30 2.22 -4.52 1.56
N ASP A 31 2.49 -5.27 0.49
CA ASP A 31 2.68 -4.72 -0.85
C ASP A 31 1.38 -4.09 -1.37
N ILE A 32 1.42 -2.84 -1.80
CA ILE A 32 0.22 -2.10 -2.26
C ILE A 32 -0.24 -2.57 -3.66
N LEU A 33 0.66 -3.09 -4.48
CA LEU A 33 0.38 -3.61 -5.81
C LEU A 33 -0.22 -5.01 -5.77
N THR A 34 0.38 -5.94 -5.02
CA THR A 34 -0.03 -7.36 -4.98
C THR A 34 -1.00 -7.64 -3.84
N GLY A 35 -0.83 -6.96 -2.72
CA GLY A 35 -1.56 -7.23 -1.48
C GLY A 35 -0.95 -8.25 -0.55
N ASP A 36 0.21 -8.80 -0.92
CA ASP A 36 0.89 -9.81 -0.12
C ASP A 36 1.44 -9.20 1.16
N PHE A 37 1.35 -9.98 2.24
CA PHE A 37 1.94 -9.63 3.52
C PHE A 37 3.26 -10.35 3.72
N PHE A 38 4.23 -9.66 4.29
CA PHE A 38 5.52 -10.24 4.63
C PHE A 38 6.16 -9.54 5.82
N GLU A 39 7.17 -10.20 6.37
CA GLU A 39 7.99 -9.64 7.44
C GLU A 39 8.88 -8.53 6.89
N PHE A 40 8.95 -7.43 7.64
CA PHE A 40 9.79 -6.28 7.38
C PHE A 40 10.90 -6.20 8.40
N LYS A 41 12.12 -6.02 7.92
CA LYS A 41 13.27 -5.65 8.74
C LYS A 41 13.66 -4.22 8.40
N GLU A 42 14.15 -3.47 9.38
CA GLU A 42 14.60 -2.08 9.17
C GLU A 42 15.65 -1.95 8.05
N THR A 43 16.46 -3.00 7.84
CA THR A 43 17.43 -3.10 6.73
C THR A 43 16.79 -3.08 5.35
N ASP A 44 15.51 -3.43 5.23
CA ASP A 44 14.77 -3.50 3.97
C ASP A 44 14.24 -2.12 3.55
N TYR A 45 14.31 -1.11 4.43
CA TYR A 45 13.86 0.25 4.13
C TYR A 45 14.71 0.89 3.03
N GLY A 46 14.04 1.32 1.95
CA GLY A 46 14.65 2.00 0.80
C GLY A 46 14.44 3.50 0.80
N GLY A 47 13.28 3.98 1.27
CA GLY A 47 13.00 5.41 1.34
C GLY A 47 11.53 5.76 1.51
N ALA A 48 11.26 7.05 1.75
CA ALA A 48 9.89 7.55 1.86
C ALA A 48 9.20 7.59 0.49
N VAL A 49 7.90 7.32 0.47
CA VAL A 49 7.10 7.40 -0.76
C VAL A 49 6.98 8.85 -1.28
N THR A 50 7.26 9.06 -2.57
CA THR A 50 7.16 10.38 -3.20
C THR A 50 5.76 10.63 -3.78
N ASP A 51 5.45 11.88 -4.13
CA ASP A 51 4.18 12.19 -4.81
C ASP A 51 4.09 11.52 -6.18
N SER A 52 5.22 11.38 -6.90
CA SER A 52 5.28 10.68 -8.18
C SER A 52 4.94 9.19 -8.06
N ASP A 53 5.39 8.55 -6.97
CA ASP A 53 5.07 7.14 -6.67
C ASP A 53 3.58 6.97 -6.37
N LEU A 54 3.02 7.88 -5.57
CA LEU A 54 1.59 7.87 -5.24
C LEU A 54 0.71 8.15 -6.46
N GLU A 55 1.14 9.04 -7.36
CA GLU A 55 0.42 9.29 -8.62
C GLU A 55 0.46 8.05 -9.51
N ARG A 56 1.61 7.36 -9.62
CA ARG A 56 1.69 6.07 -10.33
C ARG A 56 0.77 5.02 -9.72
N LEU A 57 0.71 4.90 -8.39
CA LEU A 57 -0.20 3.96 -7.73
C LEU A 57 -1.68 4.32 -7.95
N LYS A 58 -1.99 5.60 -8.11
CA LYS A 58 -3.32 6.10 -8.43
C LYS A 58 -3.71 5.78 -9.88
N ASP A 59 -2.79 5.94 -10.83
CA ASP A 59 -2.98 5.52 -12.22
C ASP A 59 -3.20 4.01 -12.35
N LEU A 60 -2.52 3.22 -11.50
CA LEU A 60 -2.73 1.77 -11.38
C LEU A 60 -4.01 1.39 -10.62
N GLY A 61 -4.78 2.36 -10.14
CA GLY A 61 -6.04 2.14 -9.42
C GLY A 61 -5.88 1.59 -8.00
N ARG A 62 -4.67 1.57 -7.44
CA ARG A 62 -4.39 1.13 -6.05
C ARG A 62 -4.56 2.24 -5.04
N VAL A 63 -4.28 3.48 -5.42
CA VAL A 63 -4.56 4.68 -4.61
C VAL A 63 -5.76 5.40 -5.21
N VAL A 64 -6.68 5.86 -4.36
CA VAL A 64 -7.82 6.69 -4.79
C VAL A 64 -7.43 8.17 -4.80
N SER A 65 -6.78 8.61 -3.74
CA SER A 65 -6.26 9.98 -3.58
C SER A 65 -5.20 10.00 -2.49
N TYR A 66 -4.46 11.10 -2.38
CA TYR A 66 -3.49 11.31 -1.32
C TYR A 66 -3.35 12.79 -0.98
N THR A 67 -2.77 13.04 0.19
CA THR A 67 -2.40 14.36 0.70
C THR A 67 -0.99 14.28 1.29
N ASN A 68 -0.51 15.37 1.87
CA ASN A 68 0.76 15.39 2.60
C ASN A 68 0.74 14.50 3.86
N ARG A 69 -0.43 14.06 4.34
CA ARG A 69 -0.57 13.29 5.59
C ARG A 69 -1.22 11.93 5.44
N LEU A 70 -2.06 11.76 4.44
CA LEU A 70 -2.89 10.57 4.25
C LEU A 70 -2.78 10.05 2.83
N VAL A 71 -2.80 8.73 2.69
CA VAL A 71 -2.98 8.01 1.43
C VAL A 71 -4.26 7.20 1.56
N TYR A 72 -5.15 7.31 0.57
CA TYR A 72 -6.42 6.58 0.53
C TYR A 72 -6.26 5.37 -0.38
N LEU A 73 -6.01 4.20 0.21
CA LEU A 73 -5.81 2.95 -0.53
C LEU A 73 -7.15 2.38 -0.98
N ARG A 74 -7.22 1.91 -2.22
CA ARG A 74 -8.37 1.12 -2.67
C ARG A 74 -8.28 -0.27 -2.01
N PRO A 75 -9.37 -0.83 -1.47
CA PRO A 75 -9.38 -2.22 -1.06
C PRO A 75 -8.99 -3.10 -2.24
N LEU A 76 -8.10 -4.06 -2.01
CA LEU A 76 -7.82 -5.08 -3.01
C LEU A 76 -9.12 -5.84 -3.30
N PRO A 77 -9.38 -6.22 -4.56
CA PRO A 77 -10.56 -7.01 -4.89
C PRO A 77 -10.56 -8.28 -4.04
N GLU A 78 -11.71 -8.62 -3.45
CA GLU A 78 -11.87 -9.94 -2.81
C GLU A 78 -11.54 -11.01 -3.87
N PRO A 79 -10.72 -12.03 -3.53
CA PRO A 79 -10.56 -13.16 -4.43
C PRO A 79 -11.95 -13.76 -4.74
N PRO A 80 -12.21 -14.18 -5.99
CA PRO A 80 -13.50 -14.73 -6.36
C PRO A 80 -13.83 -15.88 -5.40
N ARG A 81 -14.93 -15.74 -4.66
CA ARG A 81 -15.40 -16.78 -3.75
C ARG A 81 -15.65 -18.03 -4.59
N PRO A 82 -15.13 -19.21 -4.22
CA PRO A 82 -15.55 -20.43 -4.90
C PRO A 82 -17.06 -20.54 -4.72
N THR A 83 -17.79 -20.54 -5.84
CA THR A 83 -19.18 -21.00 -5.83
C THR A 83 -19.16 -22.43 -5.35
N ILE A 84 -19.70 -22.65 -4.15
CA ILE A 84 -20.00 -24.00 -3.67
C ILE A 84 -21.06 -24.56 -4.62
N GLU A 85 -20.70 -25.55 -5.43
CA GLU A 85 -21.64 -26.46 -6.09
C GLU A 85 -22.11 -27.54 -5.10
#